data_AF-A0A3E2U3X4-F1
#
_entry.id   AF-A0A3E2U3X4-F1
#
_cell.length_a   1.000
_cell.length_b   1.000
_cell.length_c   1.000
_cell.angle_alpha   90.00
_cell.angle_beta   90.00
_cell.angle_gamma   90.00
#
_symmetry.space_group_name_H-M   'P 1'
#
loop_
_entity.id
_entity.type
_entity.pdbx_description
1 polymer ?
#
loop_
_entity_poly.entity_id
_entity_poly.type
_entity_poly.pdbx_seq_one_letter_code
_entity_poly.pdbx_strand_id
1 'polypeptide(L)' 'MSKRLVAYFSASGVTAKVAENLADAIGADIFEIQPEVPYTKADLNWMKVI' A
#
# COMPACT_ATOMS: atom_id res chain seq x y z
N MET A 1 1.94 13.04 23.68
CA MET A 1 1.40 12.75 22.33
C MET A 1 2.33 11.77 21.64
N SER A 2 1.88 10.55 21.33
CA SER A 2 2.68 9.62 20.51
C SER A 2 2.45 9.93 19.03
N LYS A 3 3.52 10.18 18.27
CA LYS A 3 3.44 10.26 16.82
C LYS A 3 3.26 8.85 16.26
N ARG A 4 2.29 8.67 15.36
CA ARG A 4 1.93 7.37 14.75
C ARG A 4 2.00 7.52 13.24
N LEU A 5 2.47 6.47 12.57
CA LEU A 5 2.60 6.43 11.12
C LEU A 5 2.02 5.12 10.61
N VAL A 6 1.15 5.20 9.61
CA VAL A 6 0.71 4.06 8.81
C VAL A 6 1.52 4.05 7.52
N ALA A 7 2.51 3.15 7.45
CA ALA A 7 3.26 2.89 6.23
C ALA A 7 2.67 1.68 5.49
N TYR A 8 2.45 1.77 4.18
CA TYR A 8 1.83 0.70 3.40
C TYR A 8 2.43 0.57 1.99
N PHE A 9 2.27 -0.59 1.37
CA PHE A 9 2.52 -0.83 -0.06
C PHE A 9 1.23 -1.32 -0.72
N SER A 10 0.92 -0.85 -1.93
CA SER A 10 -0.23 -1.34 -2.68
C SER A 10 0.00 -1.35 -4.18
N ALA A 11 0.08 -2.54 -4.78
CA ALA A 11 0.21 -2.67 -6.22
C ALA A 11 -1.12 -2.46 -6.99
N SER A 12 -2.27 -2.72 -6.34
CA SER A 12 -3.61 -2.68 -6.95
C SER A 12 -4.59 -1.75 -6.24
N GLY A 13 -4.14 -1.02 -5.23
CA GLY A 13 -4.95 -0.04 -4.47
C GLY A 13 -5.78 -0.60 -3.32
N VAL A 14 -5.91 -1.93 -3.17
CA VAL A 14 -6.72 -2.52 -2.08
C VAL A 14 -6.14 -2.18 -0.71
N THR A 15 -4.83 -2.35 -0.54
CA THR A 15 -4.13 -2.01 0.71
C THR A 15 -4.15 -0.50 0.98
N ALA A 16 -3.99 0.34 -0.06
CA ALA A 16 -4.06 1.79 0.07
C ALA A 16 -5.37 2.22 0.74
N LYS A 17 -6.49 1.64 0.28
CA LYS A 17 -7.80 1.98 0.86
C LYS A 17 -7.92 1.63 2.33
N VAL A 18 -7.35 0.50 2.76
CA VAL A 18 -7.36 0.09 4.17
C VAL A 18 -6.42 0.96 5.00
N ALA A 19 -5.27 1.33 4.46
CA ALA A 19 -4.29 2.19 5.11
C ALA A 19 -4.84 3.61 5.36
N GLU A 20 -5.52 4.19 4.38
CA GLU A 20 -6.24 5.47 4.52
C GLU A 20 -7.25 5.41 5.67
N ASN A 21 -8.14 4.42 5.65
CA ASN A 21 -9.15 4.25 6.70
C ASN A 21 -8.53 4.05 8.09
N LEU A 22 -7.41 3.32 8.18
CA LEU A 22 -6.71 3.11 9.44
C LEU A 22 -6.06 4.40 9.96
N ALA A 23 -5.38 5.15 9.10
CA ALA A 23 -4.72 6.40 9.46
C ALA A 23 -5.75 7.42 9.98
N ASP A 24 -6.89 7.55 9.30
CA ASP A 24 -8.01 8.40 9.71
C ASP A 24 -8.56 7.98 11.07
N ALA A 25 -8.78 6.67 11.29
CA ALA A 25 -9.37 6.15 12.52
C ALA A 25 -8.50 6.37 13.76
N ILE A 26 -7.16 6.38 13.61
CA ILE A 26 -6.23 6.49 14.74
C ILE A 26 -5.54 7.86 14.83
N GLY A 27 -5.86 8.78 13.93
CA GLY A 27 -5.22 10.10 13.80
C GLY A 27 -3.72 10.00 13.55
N ALA A 28 -3.31 9.16 12.60
CA ALA A 28 -1.91 8.96 12.23
C ALA A 28 -1.55 9.64 10.91
N ASP A 29 -0.27 9.93 10.73
CA ASP A 29 0.28 10.25 9.42
C ASP A 29 0.24 9.00 8.53
N ILE A 30 0.20 9.20 7.22
CA ILE A 30 0.19 8.11 6.22
C ILE A 30 1.37 8.25 5.27
N PHE A 31 1.97 7.11 4.91
CA PHE A 31 3.07 7.06 3.95
C PHE A 31 2.96 5.83 3.05
N GLU A 32 3.02 6.05 1.74
CA GLU A 32 3.09 4.97 0.75
C GLU A 32 4.55 4.60 0.47
N ILE A 33 4.86 3.32 0.61
CA ILE A 33 6.11 2.71 0.18
C ILE A 33 6.00 2.47 -1.33
N GLN A 34 6.56 3.38 -2.12
CA GLN A 34 6.56 3.26 -3.57
C GLN A 34 7.75 2.42 -4.05
N PRO A 35 7.54 1.44 -4.94
CA PRO A 35 8.64 0.72 -5.55
C PRO A 35 9.40 1.65 -6.49
N GLU A 36 10.73 1.50 -6.56
CA GLU A 36 11.56 2.27 -7.50
C GLU A 36 11.12 2.06 -8.96
N VAL A 37 10.69 0.83 -9.29
CA VAL A 37 10.07 0.47 -10.57
C VAL A 37 8.64 0.00 -10.31
N PRO A 38 7.60 0.67 -10.83
CA PRO A 38 6.20 0.28 -10.65
C PRO A 38 5.90 -1.13 -11.18
N TYR A 39 5.09 -1.88 -10.44
CA TYR A 39 4.62 -3.20 -10.86
C TYR A 39 3.70 -3.10 -12.06
N THR A 40 3.98 -3.89 -13.10
CA THR A 40 3.08 -4.09 -14.22
C THR A 40 2.09 -5.22 -13.92
N LYS A 41 1.01 -5.30 -14.71
CA LYS A 41 0.08 -6.45 -14.63
C LYS A 41 0.78 -7.79 -14.88
N ALA A 42 1.84 -7.81 -15.69
CA ALA A 42 2.59 -9.02 -15.99
C ALA A 42 3.47 -9.47 -14.81
N ASP A 43 3.94 -8.54 -13.98
CA ASP A 43 4.71 -8.82 -12.77
C ASP A 43 3.80 -9.39 -11.68
N LEU A 44 2.55 -8.93 -11.63
CA LEU A 44 1.53 -9.38 -10.66
C LEU A 44 0.83 -10.68 -11.06
N ASN A 45 1.07 -11.21 -12.27
CA ASN A 45 0.44 -12.44 -12.73
C ASN A 45 1.16 -13.69 -12.18
N TRP A 46 0.61 -14.27 -11.12
CA TRP A 46 1.09 -15.52 -10.50
C TRP A 46 0.76 -16.80 -11.29
N MET A 47 -0.09 -16.70 -12.31
CA MET A 47 -0.75 -17.81 -13.00
C MET A 47 -0.18 -17.96 -14.40
N LYS A 48 1.08 -17.52 -14.62
CA LYS A 48 1.76 -17.72 -15.89
C LYS A 48 1.78 -19.22 -16.21
N VAL A 49 0.90 -19.63 -17.13
CA VAL A 49 0.94 -20.97 -17.72
C VAL A 49 2.11 -20.94 -18.69
N ILE A 50 3.09 -21.80 -18.41
CA ILE A 50 4.27 -22.04 -19.24
C ILE A 50 3.87 -22.83 -20.47
#